data_AF-A0A1G2X0F5-F1
#
_entry.id   AF-A0A1G2X0F5-F1
#
_cell.length_a   1.000
_cell.length_b   1.000
_cell.length_c   1.000
_cell.angle_alpha   90.00
_cell.angle_beta   90.00
_cell.angle_gamma   90.00
#
_symmetry.space_group_name_H-M   'P 1'
#
loop_
_entity.id
_entity.type
_entity.pdbx_description
1 polymer ?
#
loop_
_entity_poly.entity_id
_entity_poly.type
_entity_poly.pdbx_seq_one_letter_code
_entity_poly.pdbx_strand_id
1 'polypeptide(L)'
;MARIVNFAVVFDNGVRKRHYHETEKDKVICFTVQLEIKVKGEWKVAVRYDCSHGFSHMDKYDIKGNQTKKMLNLNFESALTYGDWDINKNWLKYKEEFLKGVGNE
;
A
#
# COMPACT_ATOMS: atom_id res chain seq x y z
N MET A 1 22.47 7.09 -11.96
CA MET A 1 21.98 7.67 -10.69
C MET A 1 20.55 7.22 -10.51
N ALA A 2 20.22 6.67 -9.36
CA ALA A 2 18.85 6.30 -9.04
C ALA A 2 18.01 7.58 -8.83
N ARG A 3 16.80 7.61 -9.36
CA ARG A 3 15.82 8.67 -9.07
C ARG A 3 14.83 8.13 -8.07
N ILE A 4 14.59 8.90 -7.01
CA ILE A 4 13.67 8.55 -5.94
C ILE A 4 12.46 9.47 -6.02
N VAL A 5 11.28 8.89 -5.96
CA VAL A 5 10.01 9.61 -5.83
C VAL A 5 9.37 9.15 -4.53
N ASN A 6 9.03 10.10 -3.65
CA ASN A 6 8.38 9.84 -2.38
C ASN A 6 7.37 10.93 -2.09
N PHE A 7 6.11 10.56 -1.87
CA PHE A 7 5.05 11.50 -1.50
C PHE A 7 3.95 10.81 -0.70
N ALA A 8 3.10 11.62 -0.06
CA ALA A 8 1.90 11.15 0.61
C ALA A 8 0.68 11.92 0.11
N VAL A 9 -0.44 11.21 -0.06
CA VAL A 9 -1.74 11.77 -0.41
C VAL A 9 -2.69 11.51 0.73
N VAL A 10 -3.28 12.56 1.29
CA VAL A 10 -4.30 12.44 2.35
C VAL A 10 -5.66 12.29 1.68
N PHE A 11 -6.38 11.21 1.99
CA PHE A 11 -7.74 10.99 1.47
C PHE A 11 -8.82 11.49 2.41
N ASP A 12 -8.60 11.34 3.72
CA ASP A 12 -9.55 11.67 4.77
C ASP A 12 -8.80 11.89 6.09
N ASN A 13 -9.49 12.40 7.12
CA ASN A 13 -8.92 12.52 8.45
C ASN A 13 -8.46 11.14 8.96
N GLY A 14 -7.15 11.00 9.18
CA GLY A 14 -6.57 9.73 9.60
C GLY A 14 -6.47 8.67 8.50
N VAL A 15 -6.57 9.04 7.21
CA VAL A 15 -6.36 8.11 6.10
C VAL A 15 -5.43 8.72 5.06
N ARG A 16 -4.33 8.04 4.74
CA ARG A 16 -3.37 8.52 3.74
C ARG A 16 -2.80 7.37 2.91
N LYS A 17 -2.49 7.65 1.65
CA LYS A 17 -1.62 6.82 0.82
C LYS A 17 -0.19 7.35 0.92
N ARG A 18 0.77 6.47 1.13
CA ARG A 18 2.19 6.75 0.91
C ARG A 18 2.64 6.05 -0.35
N HIS A 19 3.42 6.77 -1.15
CA HIS A 19 3.98 6.29 -2.38
C HIS A 19 5.48 6.52 -2.33
N TYR A 20 6.23 5.48 -2.65
CA TYR A 20 7.67 5.50 -2.81
C TYR A 20 8.05 4.62 -3.99
N HIS A 21 8.94 5.10 -4.85
CA HIS A 21 9.60 4.24 -5.82
C HIS A 21 10.99 4.76 -6.18
N GLU A 22 11.81 3.83 -6.65
CA GLU A 22 13.15 4.08 -7.14
C GLU A 22 13.25 3.60 -8.57
N THR A 23 13.86 4.42 -9.41
CA THR A 23 14.15 4.07 -10.80
C THR A 23 15.65 4.16 -11.08
N GLU A 24 16.15 3.19 -11.84
CA GLU A 24 17.49 3.22 -12.41
C GLU A 24 17.41 2.93 -13.91
N LYS A 25 18.04 3.77 -14.74
CA LYS A 25 17.99 3.68 -16.21
C LYS A 25 16.55 3.55 -16.74
N ASP A 26 15.65 4.37 -16.18
CA ASP A 26 14.21 4.43 -16.49
C ASP A 26 13.43 3.12 -16.21
N LYS A 27 13.99 2.21 -15.41
CA LYS A 27 13.31 1.01 -14.91
C LYS A 27 13.04 1.11 -13.42
N VAL A 28 11.88 0.65 -12.98
CA VAL A 28 11.55 0.58 -11.55
C VAL A 28 12.34 -0.57 -10.93
N ILE A 29 13.18 -0.26 -9.95
CA ILE A 29 13.99 -1.26 -9.23
C ILE A 29 13.40 -1.60 -7.86
N CYS A 30 12.69 -0.64 -7.25
CA CYS A 30 12.05 -0.78 -5.96
C CYS A 30 10.80 0.10 -5.90
N PHE A 31 9.73 -0.37 -5.28
CA PHE A 31 8.57 0.47 -4.98
C PHE A 31 7.83 0.02 -3.73
N THR A 32 7.11 0.96 -3.14
CA THR A 32 6.18 0.73 -2.04
C THR A 32 5.03 1.71 -2.15
N VAL A 33 3.82 1.20 -2.31
CA VAL A 33 2.59 2.00 -2.25
C VAL A 33 1.72 1.42 -1.16
N GLN A 34 1.37 2.22 -0.15
CA GLN A 34 0.64 1.73 1.01
C GLN A 34 -0.47 2.68 1.45
N LEU A 35 -1.61 2.12 1.83
CA LEU A 35 -2.70 2.80 2.52
C LEU A 35 -2.48 2.68 4.02
N GLU A 36 -2.40 3.81 4.69
CA GLU A 36 -2.26 3.92 6.14
C GLU A 36 -3.50 4.55 6.75
N ILE A 37 -3.97 3.96 7.84
CA ILE A 37 -5.14 4.38 8.60
C ILE A 37 -4.71 4.63 10.04
N LYS A 38 -5.13 5.77 10.59
CA LYS A 38 -4.84 6.17 11.95
C LYS A 38 -5.84 5.51 12.90
N VAL A 39 -5.35 4.64 13.78
CA VAL A 39 -6.14 3.94 14.81
C VAL A 39 -5.52 4.24 16.16
N LYS A 40 -6.32 4.75 17.11
CA LYS A 40 -5.87 5.10 18.47
C LYS A 40 -4.61 6.00 18.51
N GLY A 41 -4.44 6.88 17.52
CA GLY A 41 -3.29 7.78 17.43
C GLY A 41 -2.14 7.27 16.56
N GLU A 42 -2.12 5.98 16.22
CA GLU A 42 -1.03 5.32 15.50
C GLU A 42 -1.40 5.05 14.03
N TRP A 43 -0.45 5.24 13.11
CA TRP A 43 -0.64 4.90 11.70
C TRP A 43 -0.40 3.41 11.49
N LYS A 44 -1.45 2.68 11.11
CA LYS A 44 -1.37 1.28 10.74
C LYS A 44 -1.51 1.13 9.23
N VAL A 45 -0.73 0.23 8.66
CA VAL A 45 -0.86 -0.13 7.24
C VAL A 45 -2.08 -1.03 7.10
N ALA A 46 -3.00 -0.69 6.21
CA ALA A 46 -4.15 -1.51 5.87
C ALA A 46 -3.90 -2.34 4.60
N VAL A 47 -3.26 -1.72 3.61
CA VAL A 47 -2.86 -2.37 2.36
C VAL A 47 -1.49 -1.87 1.95
N ARG A 48 -0.62 -2.75 1.48
CA ARG A 48 0.69 -2.43 0.92
C ARG A 48 0.90 -3.19 -0.38
N TYR A 49 1.45 -2.48 -1.36
CA TYR A 49 2.00 -3.03 -2.58
C TYR A 49 3.50 -2.79 -2.56
N ASP A 50 4.29 -3.85 -2.68
CA ASP A 50 5.74 -3.73 -2.79
C ASP A 50 6.35 -4.85 -3.63
N CYS A 51 7.66 -4.75 -3.89
CA CYS A 51 8.43 -5.69 -4.67
C CYS A 51 9.54 -6.40 -3.86
N SER A 52 9.37 -6.52 -2.55
CA SER A 52 10.36 -7.21 -1.70
C SER A 52 10.57 -8.64 -2.17
N HIS A 53 11.83 -9.08 -2.25
CA HIS A 53 12.27 -10.40 -2.75
C HIS A 53 12.12 -10.64 -4.26
N GLY A 54 12.08 -9.59 -5.08
CA GLY A 54 12.14 -9.74 -6.54
C GLY A 54 10.80 -10.05 -7.20
N PHE A 55 9.70 -10.07 -6.44
CA PHE A 55 8.35 -10.29 -6.93
C PHE A 55 7.39 -9.25 -6.38
N SER A 56 6.52 -8.74 -7.25
CA SER A 56 5.43 -7.86 -6.88
C SER A 56 4.40 -8.59 -6.03
N HIS A 57 3.98 -8.01 -4.92
CA HIS A 57 2.91 -8.55 -4.09
C HIS A 57 2.08 -7.45 -3.45
N MET A 58 0.90 -7.87 -3.00
CA MET A 58 -0.03 -7.07 -2.22
C MET A 58 -0.20 -7.73 -0.86
N ASP A 59 0.08 -6.99 0.20
CA ASP A 59 -0.22 -7.36 1.57
C ASP A 59 -1.44 -6.60 2.06
N LYS A 60 -2.42 -7.33 2.57
CA LYS A 60 -3.56 -6.77 3.29
C LYS A 60 -3.39 -7.07 4.77
N TYR A 61 -3.60 -6.06 5.59
CA TYR A 61 -3.55 -6.18 7.04
C TYR A 61 -4.95 -6.00 7.62
N ASP A 62 -5.23 -6.68 8.71
CA ASP A 62 -6.37 -6.39 9.59
C ASP A 62 -5.93 -5.50 10.77
N ILE A 63 -6.88 -4.91 11.50
CA ILE A 63 -6.58 -4.11 12.70
C ILE A 63 -5.77 -4.86 13.76
N LYS A 64 -5.93 -6.19 13.84
CA LYS A 64 -5.19 -7.08 14.72
C LYS A 64 -3.75 -7.35 14.25
N GLY A 65 -3.38 -6.88 13.06
CA GLY A 65 -2.06 -7.09 12.45
C GLY A 65 -1.92 -8.37 11.64
N ASN A 66 -3.01 -9.13 11.46
CA ASN A 66 -3.00 -10.32 10.60
C ASN A 66 -2.75 -9.91 9.14
N GLN A 67 -1.76 -10.54 8.51
CA GLN A 67 -1.36 -10.26 7.14
C GLN A 67 -1.87 -11.34 6.18
N THR A 68 -2.53 -10.92 5.11
CA THR A 68 -2.85 -11.75 3.95
C THR A 68 -2.03 -11.29 2.77
N LYS A 69 -1.10 -12.14 2.32
CA LYS A 69 -0.24 -11.87 1.17
C LYS A 69 -0.84 -12.43 -0.11
N LYS A 70 -0.85 -11.63 -1.17
CA LYS A 70 -1.25 -12.01 -2.52
C LYS A 70 -0.15 -11.67 -3.51
N MET A 71 0.39 -12.68 -4.19
CA MET A 71 1.36 -12.46 -5.26
C MET A 71 0.68 -11.76 -6.45
N LEU A 72 1.38 -10.81 -7.06
CA LEU A 72 0.98 -10.16 -8.29
C LEU A 72 1.85 -10.71 -9.41
N ASN A 73 1.23 -11.33 -10.41
CA ASN A 73 1.93 -11.78 -11.61
C ASN A 73 2.15 -10.60 -12.57
N LEU A 74 2.81 -9.54 -12.08
CA LEU A 74 3.05 -8.27 -12.75
C LEU A 74 4.51 -7.86 -12.57
N ASN A 75 5.10 -7.25 -13.60
CA ASN A 75 6.39 -6.56 -13.47
C ASN A 75 6.27 -5.34 -12.53
N PHE A 76 7.40 -4.78 -12.12
CA PHE A 76 7.41 -3.75 -11.08
C PHE A 76 6.69 -2.47 -11.52
N GLU A 77 6.85 -2.05 -12.77
CA GLU A 77 6.17 -0.87 -13.32
C GLU A 77 4.64 -1.03 -13.32
N SER A 78 4.16 -2.20 -13.75
CA SER A 78 2.73 -2.50 -13.79
C SER A 78 2.17 -2.68 -12.39
N ALA A 79 2.92 -3.31 -11.48
CA ALA A 79 2.51 -3.49 -10.09
C ALA A 79 2.48 -2.16 -9.31
N LEU A 80 3.45 -1.28 -9.53
CA LEU A 80 3.46 0.08 -9.00
C LEU A 80 2.23 0.86 -9.46
N THR A 81 1.98 0.86 -10.77
CA THR A 81 0.83 1.57 -11.37
C THR A 81 -0.49 0.98 -10.88
N TYR A 82 -0.60 -0.35 -10.84
CA TYR A 82 -1.77 -1.05 -10.36
C TYR A 82 -2.05 -0.77 -8.87
N GLY A 83 -1.02 -0.83 -8.03
CA GLY A 83 -1.15 -0.57 -6.59
C GLY A 83 -1.56 0.87 -6.30
N ASP A 84 -1.02 1.84 -7.05
CA ASP A 84 -1.43 3.24 -6.93
C ASP A 84 -2.89 3.45 -7.36
N TRP A 85 -3.27 2.90 -8.51
CA TRP A 85 -4.65 2.97 -9.01
C TRP A 85 -5.63 2.27 -8.07
N ASP A 86 -5.32 1.07 -7.60
CA ASP A 86 -6.18 0.28 -6.73
C ASP A 86 -6.43 0.99 -5.40
N ILE A 87 -5.38 1.51 -4.75
CA ILE A 87 -5.55 2.29 -3.53
C ILE A 87 -6.40 3.54 -3.79
N ASN A 88 -6.14 4.29 -4.88
CA ASN A 88 -6.92 5.49 -5.19
C ASN A 88 -8.41 5.18 -5.41
N LYS A 89 -8.74 4.03 -6.00
CA LYS A 89 -10.12 3.63 -6.28
C LYS A 89 -10.81 2.96 -5.10
N ASN A 90 -10.10 2.17 -4.31
CA ASN A 90 -10.67 1.26 -3.32
C ASN A 90 -10.36 1.64 -1.86
N TRP A 91 -9.71 2.79 -1.59
CA TRP A 91 -9.31 3.18 -0.23
C TRP A 91 -10.45 3.14 0.79
N LEU A 92 -11.67 3.56 0.40
CA LEU A 92 -12.82 3.59 1.32
C LEU A 92 -13.22 2.17 1.73
N LYS A 93 -13.28 1.25 0.77
CA LYS A 93 -13.54 -0.17 1.03
C LYS A 93 -12.46 -0.77 1.94
N TYR A 94 -11.19 -0.49 1.67
CA TYR A 94 -10.10 -0.97 2.52
C TYR A 94 -10.15 -0.40 3.93
N LYS A 95 -10.57 0.87 4.09
CA LYS A 95 -10.81 1.47 5.39
C LYS A 95 -11.92 0.73 6.15
N GLU A 96 -13.04 0.47 5.49
CA GLU A 96 -14.15 -0.25 6.10
C GLU A 96 -13.76 -1.69 6.45
N GLU A 97 -13.08 -2.42 5.57
CA GLU A 97 -12.59 -3.79 5.83
C GLU A 97 -11.61 -3.82 7.00
N PHE A 98 -10.66 -2.87 7.04
CA PHE A 98 -9.69 -2.76 8.12
C PHE A 98 -10.35 -2.45 9.47
N LEU A 99 -11.35 -1.57 9.48
CA LEU A 99 -12.09 -1.19 10.69
C LEU A 99 -13.18 -2.19 11.08
N LYS A 100 -13.66 -3.05 10.18
CA LYS A 100 -14.65 -4.10 10.52
C LYS A 100 -14.10 -5.11 11.53
N GLY A 101 -12.78 -5.31 11.59
CA GLY A 101 -12.12 -6.07 12.65
C GLY A 101 -12.27 -5.49 14.07
N VAL A 102 -12.82 -4.27 14.22
CA VAL A 102 -13.08 -3.59 15.51
C VAL A 102 -14.38 -4.07 16.19
N GLY A 103 -15.30 -4.70 15.46
CA GLY A 103 -16.69 -4.90 15.91
C GLY A 103 -17.11 -6.28 16.41
N ASN A 104 -16.19 -7.24 16.54
CA ASN A 104 -16.49 -8.60 17.05
C ASN A 104 -15.85 -8.84 18.43
N GLU A 105 -16.12 -7.94 19.38
CA GLU A 105 -15.91 -8.16 20.83
C GLU A 105 -17.22 -7.99 21.58
#